data_AF-A0AAX1KM41-F1
#
_entry.id   AF-A0AAX1KM41-F1
#
_cell.length_a   1.000
_cell.length_b   1.000
_cell.length_c   1.000
_cell.angle_alpha   90.00
_cell.angle_beta   90.00
_cell.angle_gamma   90.00
#
_symmetry.space_group_name_H-M   'P 1'
#
loop_
_entity.id
_entity.type
_entity.pdbx_description
1 polymer ?
#
loop_
_entity_poly.entity_id
_entity_poly.type
_entity_poly.pdbx_seq_one_letter_code
_entity_poly.pdbx_strand_id
1 'polypeptide(L)' 'MQGARERGKLVVKDGWVICPVCGKGKLLMTRPDTVVRNLPRKCKRCGQETLVNIEAPEPASSETSA' A
#
# COMPACT_ATOMS: atom_id res chain seq x y z
N MET A 1 5.57 29.58 -5.24
CA MET A 1 4.66 28.59 -5.84
C MET A 1 4.78 27.32 -5.01
N GLN A 2 3.71 26.90 -4.34
CA GLN A 2 3.74 25.93 -3.23
C GLN A 2 4.21 24.54 -3.69
N GLY A 3 5.46 24.21 -3.38
CA GLY A 3 6.06 22.89 -3.54
C GLY A 3 5.57 21.90 -2.49
N ALA A 4 4.28 21.55 -2.54
CA ALA A 4 3.75 20.47 -1.74
C ALA A 4 4.27 19.14 -2.30
N ARG A 5 5.39 18.65 -1.74
CA ARG A 5 5.79 17.24 -1.80
C ARG A 5 4.68 16.43 -1.12
N GLU A 6 3.62 16.11 -1.84
CA GLU A 6 2.63 15.13 -1.43
C GLU A 6 3.33 13.78 -1.37
N ARG A 7 3.69 13.38 -0.15
CA ARG A 7 4.30 12.09 0.15
C ARG A 7 3.36 11.02 -0.39
N GLY A 8 3.81 10.25 -1.38
CA GLY A 8 3.03 9.24 -2.08
C GLY A 8 2.41 8.21 -1.15
N LYS A 9 1.22 8.53 -0.61
CA LYS A 9 0.46 7.62 0.22
C LYS A 9 -0.10 6.54 -0.70
N LEU A 10 0.38 5.32 -0.53
CA LEU A 10 -0.19 4.16 -1.22
C LEU A 10 -1.68 4.08 -0.86
N VAL A 11 -2.56 4.14 -1.86
CA VAL A 11 -4.01 4.00 -1.67
C VAL A 11 -4.37 2.54 -1.87
N VAL A 12 -5.01 1.92 -0.86
CA VAL A 12 -5.56 0.57 -0.97
C VAL A 12 -7.06 0.67 -1.15
N LYS A 13 -7.59 0.10 -2.24
CA LYS A 13 -9.02 0.10 -2.55
C LYS A 13 -9.46 -1.32 -2.91
N ASP A 14 -10.39 -1.89 -2.16
CA ASP A 14 -10.88 -3.27 -2.34
C ASP A 14 -9.74 -4.31 -2.35
N GLY A 15 -8.74 -4.14 -1.48
CA GLY A 15 -7.53 -4.98 -1.44
C GLY A 15 -6.53 -4.72 -2.56
N TRP A 16 -6.80 -3.80 -3.49
CA TRP A 16 -5.84 -3.42 -4.52
C TRP A 16 -5.03 -2.20 -4.12
N VAL A 17 -3.71 -2.35 -4.13
CA VAL A 17 -2.76 -1.26 -3.95
C VAL A 17 -2.66 -0.49 -5.26
N ILE A 18 -2.98 0.80 -5.21
CA ILE A 18 -2.95 1.70 -6.36
C ILE A 18 -1.67 2.53 -6.32
N CYS A 19 -1.11 2.76 -7.50
CA CYS A 19 0.10 3.54 -7.69
C CYS A 19 -0.14 4.99 -7.24
N PRO A 20 0.63 5.52 -6.27
CA PRO A 20 0.48 6.91 -5.83
C PRO A 20 0.92 7.90 -6.91
N VAL A 21 1.71 7.45 -7.90
CA VAL A 21 2.21 8.32 -8.98
C VAL A 21 1.15 8.54 -10.05
N CYS A 22 0.47 7.47 -10.49
CA CYS A 22 -0.48 7.57 -11.62
C CYS A 22 -1.95 7.44 -11.20
N GLY A 23 -2.25 7.09 -9.95
CA GLY A 23 -3.60 7.00 -9.38
C GLY A 23 -4.51 5.91 -9.98
N LYS A 24 -4.05 5.19 -11.01
CA LYS A 24 -4.86 4.20 -11.76
C LYS A 24 -4.16 2.87 -11.99
N GLY A 25 -2.85 2.80 -11.74
CA GLY A 25 -2.07 1.58 -11.88
C GLY A 25 -2.27 0.67 -10.68
N LYS A 26 -2.81 -0.53 -10.90
CA LYS A 26 -2.88 -1.57 -9.87
C LYS A 26 -1.48 -2.16 -9.69
N LEU A 27 -0.91 -2.03 -8.50
CA LEU A 27 0.37 -2.65 -8.16
C LEU A 27 0.10 -4.09 -7.75
N LEU A 28 -0.47 -4.30 -6.57
CA LEU A 28 -0.62 -5.60 -5.92
C LEU A 28 -2.06 -5.79 -5.44
N MET A 29 -2.52 -7.04 -5.43
CA MET A 29 -3.70 -7.44 -4.67
C MET A 29 -3.23 -8.00 -3.33
N THR A 30 -3.68 -7.37 -2.25
CA THR A 30 -3.34 -7.68 -0.87
C THR A 30 -4.61 -8.02 -0.11
N ARG A 31 -4.57 -9.10 0.65
CA ARG A 31 -5.63 -9.51 1.57
C ARG A 31 -5.43 -8.83 2.92
N PRO A 32 -6.47 -8.70 3.77
CA PRO A 32 -6.33 -8.13 5.12
C PRO A 32 -5.29 -8.88 5.96
N ASP A 33 -5.10 -10.16 5.70
CA ASP A 33 -4.16 -11.05 6.40
C ASP A 33 -2.71 -10.97 5.87
N THR A 34 -2.47 -10.24 4.76
CA THR A 34 -1.17 -10.24 4.09
C THR A 34 -0.33 -9.03 4.50
N VAL A 35 0.83 -9.31 5.10
CA VAL A 35 1.85 -8.30 5.41
C VAL A 35 2.85 -8.20 4.26
N VAL A 36 3.12 -6.98 3.80
CA VAL A 36 4.11 -6.69 2.75
C VAL A 36 5.06 -5.63 3.29
N ARG A 37 6.35 -5.93 3.37
CA ARG A 37 7.35 -4.95 3.83
C ARG A 37 8.43 -4.73 2.79
N ASN A 38 8.76 -3.46 2.53
CA ASN A 38 9.80 -3.05 1.59
C ASN A 38 9.74 -3.78 0.24
N LEU A 39 8.55 -4.04 -0.30
CA LEU A 39 8.43 -4.74 -1.57
C LEU A 39 8.57 -3.76 -2.74
N PRO A 40 9.67 -3.77 -3.52
CA PRO A 40 9.80 -2.91 -4.69
C PRO A 40 8.85 -3.39 -5.77
N ARG A 41 7.90 -2.53 -6.15
CA ARG A 41 6.96 -2.83 -7.24
C ARG A 41 7.00 -1.73 -8.28
N LYS A 42 7.35 -2.11 -9.50
CA LYS A 42 7.36 -1.21 -10.67
C LYS A 42 5.97 -1.14 -11.29
N CYS A 43 5.45 0.06 -11.45
CA CYS A 43 4.18 0.26 -12.15
C CYS A 43 4.37 0.10 -13.66
N LYS A 44 3.60 -0.79 -14.30
CA LYS A 44 3.65 -0.97 -15.76
C LYS A 44 3.12 0.25 -16.56
N ARG A 45 2.41 1.20 -15.93
CA ARG A 45 1.93 2.41 -16.62
C ARG A 45 2.93 3.56 -16.60
N CYS A 46 3.37 3.97 -15.42
CA CYS A 46 4.29 5.11 -15.28
C CYS A 46 5.76 4.69 -15.23
N GLY A 47 6.07 3.39 -15.13
CA GLY A 47 7.44 2.90 -15.04
C GLY A 47 8.15 3.22 -13.72
N GLN A 48 7.51 3.94 -12.81
CA GLN A 48 8.05 4.28 -11.50
C GLN A 48 8.08 3.04 -10.59
N GLU A 49 9.20 2.90 -9.89
CA GLU A 49 9.35 1.90 -8.84
C GLU A 49 8.88 2.51 -7.52
N THR A 50 8.07 1.77 -6.78
CA THR A 50 7.54 2.22 -5.50
C THR A 50 7.66 1.10 -4.49
N LEU A 51 8.16 1.42 -3.30
CA LEU A 51 8.21 0.50 -2.18
C LEU A 51 6.82 0.40 -1.56
N VAL A 52 6.28 -0.81 -1.59
CA VAL A 52 4.98 -1.14 -1.01
C VAL A 52 5.21 -1.63 0.42
N ASN A 53 4.66 -0.90 1.39
CA ASN A 53 4.64 -1.30 2.79
C ASN A 53 3.18 -1.38 3.24
N ILE A 54 2.70 -2.60 3.47
CA ILE A 54 1.35 -2.92 3.92
C ILE A 54 1.50 -3.72 5.21
N GLU A 55 0.90 -3.22 6.26
CA GLU A 55 0.84 -3.90 7.53
C GLU A 55 -0.56 -4.50 7.62
N ALA A 56 -0.65 -5.79 7.92
CA ALA A 56 -1.93 -6.38 8.29
C ALA A 56 -2.40 -5.63 9.55
N PRO A 57 -3.68 -5.22 9.65
CA PRO A 57 -4.19 -4.81 10.94
C PRO A 57 -3.95 -5.98 11.87
N GLU A 58 -3.14 -5.75 12.92
CA GLU A 58 -2.97 -6.74 13.97
C GLU A 58 -4.38 -7.21 14.34
N PRO A 59 -4.64 -8.52 14.42
CA PRO A 59 -5.90 -8.95 14.99
C PRO A 59 -6.00 -8.24 16.32
N ALA A 60 -7.05 -7.44 16.51
CA ALA A 60 -7.37 -6.90 17.81
C ALA A 60 -7.72 -8.11 18.69
N SER A 61 -6.70 -8.82 19.16
CA SER A 61 -6.76 -9.70 20.32
C SER A 61 -6.89 -8.77 21.52
N SER A 62 -8.05 -8.12 21.64
CA SER A 62 -8.58 -7.82 22.95
C SER A 62 -9.32 -9.07 23.44
N GLU A 63 -8.90 -9.55 24.61
CA GLU A 63 -9.52 -10.58 25.46
C GLU A 63 -9.38 -12.06 25.01
N THR A 64 -9.11 -13.04 25.88
CA THR A 64 -9.42 -13.16 27.31
C THR A 64 -8.34 -13.94 28.07
N SER A 65 -7.87 -13.39 29.19
CA SER A 65 -7.21 -14.13 30.26
C SER A 65 -8.14 -15.24 30.78
N ALA A 66 -7.66 -16.48 30.83
CA ALA A 66 -8.25 -17.54 31.64
C ALA A 66 -7.11 -18.32 32.31
#